data_AF-A0A443QDH9-F1
#
_entry.id   AF-A0A443QDH9-F1
#
_cell.length_a   1.000
_cell.length_b   1.000
_cell.length_c   1.000
_cell.angle_alpha   90.00
_cell.angle_beta   90.00
_cell.angle_gamma   90.00
#
_symmetry.space_group_name_H-M   'P 1'
#
loop_
_entity.id
_entity.type
_entity.pdbx_description
1 polymer ?
#
loop_
_entity_poly.entity_id
_entity_poly.type
_entity_poly.pdbx_seq_one_letter_code
_entity_poly.pdbx_strand_id
1 'polypeptide(L)'
;GVRIKIDEMGNVTIKRLSNCDVFIGGWNRDTNSTAKDSTDLNTQLEFNKPVKLFDMKKFQCDVNKELRSAYPDRRKLENQCICVVAFVKDAANILEVPVWCLVINIVALDMLKSKLPPIMT
;
A
#
# COMPACT_ATOMS: atom_id res chain seq x y z
N GLY A 1 -7.55 15.24 9.37
CA GLY A 1 -7.61 13.94 8.70
C GLY A 1 -7.08 14.05 7.30
N VAL A 2 -7.46 13.08 6.47
CA VAL A 2 -7.04 12.98 5.07
C VAL A 2 -8.25 12.95 4.16
N ARG A 3 -8.02 13.27 2.88
CA ARG A 3 -8.93 12.95 1.79
C ARG A 3 -8.28 11.87 0.94
N ILE A 4 -8.99 10.76 0.76
CA ILE A 4 -8.59 9.67 -0.13
C ILE A 4 -9.49 9.74 -1.37
N LYS A 5 -8.90 9.60 -2.54
CA LYS A 5 -9.60 9.53 -3.82
C LYS A 5 -9.15 8.28 -4.58
N ILE A 6 -10.10 7.61 -5.21
CA ILE A 6 -9.88 6.49 -6.12
C ILE A 6 -10.33 6.96 -7.51
N ASP A 7 -9.52 6.74 -8.52
CA ASP A 7 -9.91 7.01 -9.91
C ASP A 7 -10.47 5.77 -10.61
N GLU A 8 -10.95 5.94 -11.83
CA GLU A 8 -11.54 4.87 -12.65
C GLU A 8 -10.53 3.75 -12.99
N MET A 9 -9.22 4.05 -12.91
CA MET A 9 -8.15 3.08 -13.13
C MET A 9 -7.77 2.34 -11.84
N GLY A 10 -8.35 2.67 -10.69
CA GLY A 10 -8.01 2.08 -9.40
C GLY A 10 -6.73 2.64 -8.77
N ASN A 11 -6.21 3.77 -9.25
CA ASN A 11 -5.17 4.49 -8.53
C ASN A 11 -5.76 5.12 -7.27
N VAL A 12 -4.97 5.13 -6.19
CA VAL A 12 -5.39 5.75 -4.92
C VAL A 12 -4.50 6.95 -4.64
N THR A 13 -5.10 8.10 -4.43
CA THR A 13 -4.41 9.34 -4.04
C THR A 13 -4.86 9.76 -2.65
N ILE A 14 -3.90 10.15 -1.81
CA ILE A 14 -4.15 10.63 -0.46
C ILE A 14 -3.65 12.07 -0.31
N LYS A 15 -4.37 12.88 0.46
CA LYS A 15 -4.00 14.26 0.74
C LYS A 15 -4.28 14.60 2.20
N ARG A 16 -3.27 15.08 2.92
CA ARG A 16 -3.43 15.61 4.28
C ARG A 16 -4.21 16.93 4.24
N LEU A 17 -5.24 17.01 5.09
CA LEU A 17 -6.06 18.20 5.30
C LEU A 17 -6.08 18.68 6.76
N SER A 18 -5.52 17.93 7.70
CA SER A 18 -5.36 18.37 9.10
C SER A 18 -4.07 19.12 9.34
N ASN A 19 -4.09 19.93 10.41
CA ASN A 19 -2.91 20.50 11.03
C ASN A 19 -2.08 19.44 11.78
N CYS A 20 -2.69 18.34 12.26
CA CYS A 20 -1.96 17.20 12.80
C CYS A 20 -1.26 16.40 11.69
N ASP A 21 -0.13 15.80 12.06
CA ASP A 21 0.66 14.96 11.16
C ASP A 21 -0.06 13.68 10.78
N VAL A 22 0.28 13.21 9.58
CA VAL A 22 -0.24 11.98 9.00
C VAL A 22 0.92 11.28 8.33
N PHE A 23 1.04 9.99 8.60
CA PHE A 23 2.09 9.14 8.06
C PHE A 23 1.44 8.05 7.22
N ILE A 24 2.06 7.71 6.12
CA ILE A 24 1.66 6.58 5.28
C ILE A 24 2.74 5.50 5.34
N GLY A 25 2.40 4.27 4.98
CA GLY A 25 3.34 3.15 4.95
C GLY A 25 2.71 1.86 4.44
N GLY A 26 3.56 0.86 4.19
CA GLY A 26 3.10 -0.51 3.93
C GLY A 26 2.54 -1.19 5.18
N TRP A 27 1.78 -2.27 4.99
CA TRP A 27 1.35 -3.15 6.09
C TRP A 27 2.53 -3.76 6.85
N ASN A 28 3.53 -4.23 6.11
CA ASN A 28 4.72 -4.84 6.70
C ASN A 28 5.76 -3.76 7.03
N ARG A 29 5.69 -3.21 8.24
CA ARG A 29 6.62 -2.18 8.73
C ARG A 29 7.92 -2.77 9.32
N ASP A 30 7.90 -4.04 9.69
CA ASP A 30 9.02 -4.73 10.38
C ASP A 30 10.08 -5.29 9.44
N THR A 31 9.87 -5.22 8.13
CA THR A 31 10.81 -5.80 7.19
C THR A 31 12.00 -4.88 6.90
N ASN A 32 13.10 -5.16 7.59
CA ASN A 32 14.47 -5.05 7.03
C ASN A 32 14.70 -6.04 5.86
N SER A 33 13.63 -6.57 5.24
CA SER A 33 13.74 -7.51 4.13
C SER A 33 14.14 -6.74 2.88
N THR A 34 15.20 -7.21 2.26
CA THR A 34 15.85 -6.79 1.01
C THR A 34 14.96 -6.82 -0.24
N ALA A 35 13.70 -6.45 -0.14
CA ALA A 35 12.80 -6.19 -1.27
C ALA A 35 12.76 -4.68 -1.54
N LYS A 36 13.80 -4.18 -2.22
CA LYS A 36 13.94 -2.78 -2.64
C LYS A 36 12.86 -2.26 -3.63
N ASP A 37 11.79 -3.01 -3.88
CA ASP A 37 10.80 -2.69 -4.93
C ASP A 37 9.40 -2.31 -4.41
N SER A 38 9.06 -2.56 -3.15
CA SER A 38 7.72 -2.23 -2.61
C SER A 38 7.70 -0.87 -1.92
N THR A 39 7.91 0.17 -2.74
CA THR A 39 7.49 1.58 -2.57
C THR A 39 7.88 2.21 -1.22
N ASP A 40 8.81 3.17 -1.26
CA ASP A 40 9.20 4.09 -0.16
C ASP A 40 8.01 4.92 0.35
N LEU A 41 6.99 4.25 0.91
CA LEU A 41 5.74 4.82 1.36
C LEU A 41 5.81 5.22 2.82
N ASN A 42 6.86 4.84 3.56
CA ASN A 42 7.05 5.25 4.95
C ASN A 42 7.46 6.73 4.96
N THR A 43 6.46 7.61 4.87
CA THR A 43 6.68 9.04 4.77
C THR A 43 5.57 9.82 5.45
N GLN A 44 5.95 10.98 5.98
CA GLN A 44 5.02 11.97 6.50
C GLN A 44 4.41 12.76 5.35
N LEU A 45 3.08 12.89 5.35
CA LEU A 45 2.37 13.69 4.36
C LEU A 45 2.56 15.18 4.62
N GLU A 46 3.05 15.89 3.61
CA GLU A 46 3.04 17.35 3.56
C GLU A 46 1.60 17.89 3.55
N PHE A 47 1.40 19.03 4.20
CA PHE A 47 0.09 19.67 4.25
C PHE A 47 -0.37 20.07 2.85
N ASN A 48 -1.64 19.76 2.54
CA ASN A 48 -2.30 20.14 1.30
C ASN A 48 -1.64 19.64 -0.01
N LYS A 49 -0.66 18.73 0.08
CA LYS A 49 0.01 18.10 -1.06
C LYS A 49 -0.55 16.69 -1.30
N PRO A 50 -1.12 16.41 -2.48
CA PRO A 50 -1.56 15.07 -2.82
C PRO A 50 -0.36 14.16 -3.12
N VAL A 51 -0.43 12.91 -2.64
CA VAL A 51 0.56 11.86 -2.89
C VAL A 51 -0.18 10.63 -3.42
N LYS A 52 0.43 9.91 -4.36
CA LYS A 52 -0.12 8.65 -4.86
C LYS A 52 0.18 7.53 -3.87
N LEU A 53 -0.87 6.99 -3.25
CA LEU A 53 -0.81 5.90 -2.28
C LEU A 53 -0.81 4.53 -2.98
N PHE A 54 -1.44 4.43 -4.15
CA PHE A 54 -1.43 3.23 -4.97
C PHE A 54 -1.39 3.59 -6.46
N ASP A 55 -0.49 2.95 -7.21
CA ASP A 55 -0.37 3.08 -8.67
C ASP A 55 -0.73 1.76 -9.36
N MET A 56 -1.87 1.74 -10.04
CA MET A 56 -2.37 0.54 -10.70
C MET A 56 -1.46 0.09 -11.85
N LYS A 57 -0.83 1.02 -12.58
CA LYS A 57 0.08 0.65 -13.67
C LYS A 57 1.36 0.02 -13.13
N LYS A 58 1.92 0.58 -12.05
CA LYS A 58 3.05 -0.04 -11.36
C LYS A 58 2.67 -1.44 -10.85
N PHE A 59 1.54 -1.57 -10.17
CA PHE A 59 1.07 -2.86 -9.66
C PHE A 59 0.89 -3.90 -10.77
N GLN A 60 0.33 -3.52 -11.92
CA GLN A 60 0.22 -4.41 -13.09
C GLN A 60 1.59 -4.88 -13.60
N CYS A 61 2.59 -3.99 -13.61
CA CYS A 61 3.96 -4.35 -13.96
C CYS A 61 4.54 -5.37 -12.97
N ASP A 62 4.37 -5.13 -11.67
CA ASP A 62 4.87 -5.99 -10.61
C ASP A 62 4.21 -7.38 -10.66
N VAL A 63 2.89 -7.45 -10.89
CA VAL A 63 2.17 -8.72 -11.12
C VAL A 63 2.74 -9.46 -12.32
N ASN A 64 2.96 -8.78 -13.45
CA ASN A 64 3.51 -9.40 -14.66
C ASN A 64 4.96 -9.90 -14.46
N LYS A 65 5.76 -9.19 -13.65
CA LYS A 65 7.12 -9.59 -13.28
C LYS A 65 7.09 -10.84 -12.40
N GLU A 66 6.24 -10.86 -11.39
CA GLU A 66 6.08 -12.00 -10.46
C GLU A 66 5.58 -13.26 -11.17
N LEU A 67 4.64 -13.12 -12.12
CA LEU A 67 4.15 -14.23 -12.96
C LEU A 67 5.25 -14.91 -13.80
N ARG A 68 6.33 -14.19 -14.11
CA ARG A 68 7.49 -14.71 -14.86
C ARG A 68 8.60 -15.22 -13.95
N SER A 69 8.43 -15.08 -12.63
CA SER A 69 9.39 -15.58 -11.64
C SER A 69 9.43 -17.11 -11.66
N ALA A 70 10.60 -17.69 -11.40
CA ALA A 70 10.75 -19.14 -11.21
C ALA A 70 9.93 -19.64 -10.01
N TYR A 71 9.72 -18.78 -9.02
CA TYR A 71 8.93 -19.04 -7.82
C TYR A 71 8.03 -17.84 -7.54
N PRO A 72 6.85 -17.74 -8.19
CA PRO A 72 5.92 -16.64 -7.98
C PRO A 72 5.43 -16.61 -6.53
N ASP A 73 5.55 -15.45 -5.89
CA ASP A 73 5.10 -15.23 -4.52
C ASP A 73 3.90 -14.27 -4.48
N ARG A 74 2.71 -14.87 -4.39
CA ARG A 74 1.44 -14.13 -4.30
C ARG A 74 1.38 -13.21 -3.08
N ARG A 75 1.99 -13.57 -1.95
CA ARG A 75 1.89 -12.78 -0.70
C ARG A 75 2.59 -11.43 -0.84
N LYS A 76 3.67 -11.35 -1.62
CA LYS A 76 4.34 -10.08 -1.94
C LYS A 76 3.39 -9.11 -2.65
N LEU A 77 2.61 -9.60 -3.59
CA LEU A 77 1.63 -8.79 -4.33
C LEU A 77 0.42 -8.42 -3.47
N GLU A 78 -0.06 -9.33 -2.62
CA GLU A 78 -1.13 -9.03 -1.66
C GLU A 78 -0.73 -7.91 -0.70
N ASN A 79 0.51 -7.91 -0.22
CA ASN A 79 1.02 -6.85 0.65
C ASN A 79 1.04 -5.46 -0.02
N GLN A 80 1.20 -5.39 -1.34
CA GLN A 80 1.14 -4.11 -2.07
C GLN A 80 -0.29 -3.55 -2.16
N CYS A 81 -1.32 -4.40 -2.01
CA CYS A 81 -2.72 -3.99 -2.02
C CYS A 81 -3.17 -3.37 -0.69
N ILE A 82 -2.29 -3.34 0.32
CA ILE A 82 -2.59 -2.93 1.68
C ILE A 82 -1.70 -1.76 2.06
N CYS A 83 -2.31 -0.66 2.49
CA CYS A 83 -1.59 0.51 2.98
C CYS A 83 -2.08 0.89 4.38
N VAL A 84 -1.18 1.46 5.16
CA VAL A 84 -1.45 1.96 6.51
C VAL A 84 -1.41 3.48 6.48
N VAL A 85 -2.41 4.11 7.11
CA VAL A 85 -2.42 5.56 7.37
C VAL A 85 -2.46 5.78 8.88
N ALA A 86 -1.39 6.33 9.43
CA ALA A 86 -1.25 6.67 10.84
C ALA A 86 -1.50 8.16 11.07
N PHE A 87 -2.21 8.50 12.14
CA PHE A 87 -2.53 9.89 12.49
C PHE A 87 -1.78 10.31 13.76
N VAL A 88 -1.40 11.58 13.83
CA VAL A 88 -0.78 12.26 14.99
C VAL A 88 0.66 11.80 15.28
N LYS A 89 0.92 10.50 15.37
CA LYS A 89 2.22 9.92 15.72
C LYS A 89 2.49 8.68 14.88
N ASP A 90 3.74 8.49 14.49
CA ASP A 90 4.22 7.26 13.85
C ASP A 90 4.99 6.37 14.84
N ALA A 91 5.05 5.08 14.54
CA ALA A 91 5.82 4.09 15.29
C ALA A 91 6.25 2.94 14.36
N ALA A 92 7.34 2.26 14.71
CA ALA A 92 7.82 1.09 13.97
C ALA A 92 6.73 -0.02 13.98
N ASN A 93 6.20 -0.31 15.16
CA ASN A 93 5.08 -1.24 15.31
C ASN A 93 3.75 -0.50 15.18
N ILE A 94 2.90 -0.96 14.26
CA ILE A 94 1.57 -0.36 14.04
C ILE A 94 0.66 -0.45 15.28
N LEU A 95 0.87 -1.44 16.14
CA LEU A 95 0.10 -1.62 17.38
C LEU A 95 0.40 -0.53 18.42
N GLU A 96 1.52 0.19 18.27
CA GLU A 96 1.89 1.33 19.13
C GLU A 96 1.33 2.66 18.62
N VAL A 97 0.77 2.68 17.40
CA VAL A 97 0.16 3.87 16.83
C VAL A 97 -1.23 4.07 17.44
N PRO A 98 -1.52 5.24 18.05
CA PRO A 98 -2.76 5.43 18.80
C PRO A 98 -4.00 5.47 17.91
N VAL A 99 -3.89 6.00 16.69
CA VAL A 99 -4.99 6.09 15.73
C VAL A 99 -4.44 5.85 14.33
N TRP A 100 -4.94 4.81 13.67
CA TRP A 100 -4.56 4.46 12.31
C TRP A 100 -5.71 3.77 11.59
N CYS A 101 -5.63 3.72 10.26
CA CYS A 101 -6.51 2.89 9.45
C CYS A 101 -5.73 2.07 8.43
N LEU A 102 -6.31 0.92 8.09
CA LEU A 102 -5.87 0.06 7.01
C LEU A 102 -6.70 0.34 5.76
N VAL A 103 -6.04 0.61 4.64
CA VAL A 103 -6.67 0.79 3.34
C VAL A 103 -6.36 -0.44 2.51
N ILE A 104 -7.39 -1.21 2.16
CA ILE A 104 -7.29 -2.41 1.34
C ILE A 104 -7.86 -2.11 -0.05
N ASN A 105 -7.04 -2.16 -1.08
CA ASN A 105 -7.48 -1.98 -2.46
C ASN A 105 -8.10 -3.27 -3.00
N ILE A 106 -9.42 -3.41 -2.84
CA ILE A 106 -10.16 -4.61 -3.28
C ILE A 106 -10.12 -4.80 -4.81
N VAL A 107 -9.98 -3.73 -5.59
CA VAL A 107 -9.87 -3.79 -7.07
C VAL A 107 -8.55 -4.46 -7.46
N ALA A 108 -7.46 -4.08 -6.80
CA ALA A 108 -6.15 -4.69 -7.00
C ALA A 108 -6.13 -6.16 -6.55
N LEU A 109 -6.78 -6.50 -5.42
CA LEU A 109 -6.91 -7.87 -4.95
C LEU A 109 -7.72 -8.74 -5.92
N ASP A 110 -8.80 -8.21 -6.50
CA ASP A 110 -9.61 -8.92 -7.48
C ASP A 110 -8.82 -9.20 -8.77
N MET A 111 -8.10 -8.19 -9.26
CA MET A 111 -7.16 -8.34 -10.36
C MET A 111 -6.11 -9.42 -10.07
N LEU A 112 -5.53 -9.40 -8.86
CA LEU A 112 -4.54 -10.41 -8.45
C LEU A 112 -5.13 -11.82 -8.44
N LYS A 113 -6.36 -12.01 -7.91
CA LYS A 113 -7.07 -13.30 -7.94
C LYS A 113 -7.26 -13.82 -9.37
N SER A 114 -7.55 -12.94 -10.32
CA SER A 114 -7.72 -13.31 -11.73
C SER A 114 -6.42 -13.74 -12.42
N LYS A 115 -5.27 -13.21 -11.97
CA LYS A 115 -3.95 -13.43 -12.60
C LYS A 115 -3.14 -14.55 -11.94
N LEU A 116 -3.23 -14.66 -10.63
CA LEU A 116 -2.60 -15.68 -9.80
C LEU A 116 -3.68 -16.28 -8.90
N PRO A 117 -4.46 -17.27 -9.35
CA PRO A 117 -5.47 -17.91 -8.52
C PRO A 117 -4.85 -18.44 -7.21
N PRO A 118 -5.57 -18.40 -6.07
CA PRO A 118 -5.07 -18.99 -4.85
C PRO A 118 -4.88 -20.49 -5.07
N ILE A 119 -3.73 -21.01 -4.63
CA ILE A 119 -3.47 -22.44 -4.65
C ILE A 119 -4.47 -23.06 -3.67
N MET A 120 -5.43 -23.85 -4.16
CA MET A 120 -6.28 -24.65 -3.29
C MET A 120 -5.39 -25.75 -2.71
N THR A 121 -4.92 -25.52 -1.48
CA THR A 121 -4.25 -26.54 -0.65
C THR A 121 -5.28 -27.44 0.00
#